data_AF-A0A960QSA9-F1
#
_entry.id   AF-A0A960QSA9-F1
#
_cell.length_a   1.000
_cell.length_b   1.000
_cell.length_c   1.000
_cell.angle_alpha   90.00
_cell.angle_beta   90.00
_cell.angle_gamma   90.00
#
_symmetry.space_group_name_H-M   'P 1'
#
loop_
_entity.id
_entity.type
_entity.pdbx_description
1 polymer ?
#
loop_
_entity_poly.entity_id
_entity_poly.type
_entity_poly.pdbx_seq_one_letter_code
_entity_poly.pdbx_strand_id
1 'polypeptide(L)' 'MSDETFYLYRLFLKEPKVTVTDEEIGNVYGISLEKVQEYLAADIETGMIFADRENATYYLSVVGFDHLQSIKWASL' A
#
# COMPACT_ATOMS: atom_id res chain seq x y z
N MET A 1 -20.88 7.39 -0.70
CA MET A 1 -19.73 6.90 0.07
C MET A 1 -18.55 7.61 -0.53
N SER A 2 -17.80 8.42 0.23
CA SER A 2 -16.64 9.10 -0.34
C SER A 2 -15.71 8.05 -0.93
N ASP A 3 -15.24 8.32 -2.14
CA ASP A 3 -14.14 7.61 -2.78
C ASP A 3 -12.89 7.78 -1.91
N GLU A 4 -12.86 7.13 -0.74
CA GLU A 4 -11.61 6.87 -0.04
C GLU A 4 -10.86 5.95 -0.97
N THR A 5 -10.09 6.56 -1.88
CA THR A 5 -9.11 5.88 -2.69
C THR A 5 -8.35 4.99 -1.74
N PHE A 6 -8.55 3.70 -1.93
CA PHE A 6 -8.16 2.69 -1.01
C PHE A 6 -6.66 2.53 -1.14
N TYR A 7 -5.94 3.20 -0.24
CA TYR A 7 -4.51 3.28 -0.34
C TYR A 7 -3.85 2.23 0.55
N LEU A 8 -3.42 1.14 -0.08
CA LEU A 8 -2.64 0.06 0.54
C LEU A 8 -1.43 0.56 1.33
N TYR A 9 -0.86 1.70 0.92
CA TYR A 9 0.23 2.34 1.65
C TYR A 9 -0.13 2.69 3.10
N ARG A 10 -1.42 2.81 3.47
CA ARG A 10 -1.85 3.10 4.86
C ARG A 10 -1.52 1.96 5.82
N LEU A 11 -1.26 0.75 5.33
CA LEU A 11 -0.71 -0.33 6.15
C LEU A 11 0.64 0.07 6.75
N PHE A 12 1.51 0.74 5.97
CA PHE A 12 2.79 1.25 6.45
C PHE A 12 2.65 2.39 7.49
N LEU A 13 1.47 3.03 7.57
CA LEU A 13 1.18 4.04 8.60
C LEU A 13 0.66 3.44 9.90
N LYS A 14 -0.20 2.42 9.83
CA LYS A 14 -0.81 1.78 11.01
C LYS A 14 0.20 0.97 11.80
N GLU A 15 1.13 0.30 11.11
CA GLU A 15 2.27 -0.36 11.72
C GLU A 15 3.52 0.11 10.97
N PRO A 16 4.55 0.66 11.66
CA PRO A 16 5.76 1.16 11.02
C PRO A 16 6.60 -0.01 10.50
N LYS A 17 6.15 -0.55 9.36
CA LYS A 17 6.78 -1.58 8.58
C LYS A 17 7.19 -0.95 7.25
N VAL A 18 8.23 -1.49 6.63
CA VAL A 18 8.64 -1.10 5.26
C VAL A 18 8.26 -2.16 4.24
N THR A 19 7.69 -3.29 4.71
CA THR A 19 7.27 -4.45 3.92
C THR A 19 5.88 -4.92 4.31
N VAL A 20 5.10 -5.37 3.34
CA VAL A 20 3.82 -6.09 3.55
C VAL A 20 3.68 -7.25 2.56
N THR A 21 2.98 -8.32 2.93
CA THR A 21 2.67 -9.44 2.03
C THR A 21 1.23 -9.41 1.52
N ASP A 22 0.95 -10.15 0.44
CA ASP A 22 -0.42 -10.35 -0.05
C ASP A 22 -1.38 -10.85 1.04
N GLU A 23 -0.91 -11.76 1.90
CA GLU A 23 -1.69 -12.35 2.99
C GLU A 23 -2.01 -11.31 4.07
N GLU A 24 -1.03 -10.50 4.48
CA GLU A 24 -1.23 -9.43 5.45
C GLU A 24 -2.26 -8.41 4.94
N ILE A 25 -2.16 -8.05 3.65
CA ILE A 25 -3.11 -7.14 3.01
C ILE A 25 -4.51 -7.75 2.99
N GLY A 26 -4.65 -8.98 2.49
CA GLY A 26 -5.93 -9.66 2.41
C GLY A 26 -6.61 -9.77 3.77
N ASN A 27 -5.83 -10.05 4.82
CA ASN A 27 -6.33 -10.16 6.20
C ASN A 27 -6.77 -8.82 6.79
N VAL A 28 -6.03 -7.73 6.58
CA VAL A 28 -6.40 -6.41 7.12
C VAL A 28 -7.68 -5.89 6.48
N TYR A 29 -7.87 -6.19 5.19
CA TYR A 29 -8.93 -5.60 4.40
C TYR A 29 -10.10 -6.54 4.10
N GLY A 30 -9.98 -7.83 4.43
CA GLY A 30 -11.01 -8.83 4.14
C GLY A 30 -11.29 -8.99 2.65
N ILE A 31 -10.27 -8.80 1.80
CA ILE A 31 -10.38 -8.87 0.33
C ILE A 31 -9.62 -10.08 -0.23
N SER A 32 -10.03 -10.52 -1.41
CA SER A 32 -9.34 -11.59 -2.14
C SER A 32 -7.97 -11.12 -2.65
N LEU A 33 -7.06 -12.07 -2.82
CA LEU A 33 -5.73 -11.84 -3.40
C LEU A 33 -5.79 -11.14 -4.77
N GLU A 34 -6.77 -11.50 -5.60
CA GLU A 34 -6.97 -10.90 -6.92
C GLU A 34 -7.28 -9.40 -6.82
N LYS A 35 -8.09 -9.00 -5.83
CA LYS A 35 -8.35 -7.58 -5.52
C LYS A 35 -7.12 -6.86 -4.97
N VAL A 36 -6.30 -7.55 -4.18
CA VAL A 36 -5.03 -6.98 -3.69
C VAL A 36 -4.14 -6.59 -4.87
N GLN A 37 -3.99 -7.49 -5.85
CA GLN A 37 -3.18 -7.27 -7.05
C GLN A 37 -3.73 -6.12 -7.91
N GLU A 38 -5.06 -6.03 -8.08
CA GLU A 38 -5.71 -4.94 -8.81
C GLU A 38 -5.43 -3.57 -8.18
N TYR A 39 -5.53 -3.46 -6.85
CA TYR A 39 -5.27 -2.21 -6.15
C TYR A 39 -3.79 -1.85 -6.11
N LEU A 40 -2.90 -2.83 -5.98
CA LEU A 40 -1.45 -2.60 -6.00
C LEU A 40 -0.93 -2.22 -7.39
N ALA A 41 -1.62 -2.58 -8.47
CA ALA A 41 -1.17 -2.28 -9.82
C ALA A 41 -0.93 -0.77 -10.03
N ALA A 42 -1.85 0.08 -9.56
CA ALA A 42 -1.73 1.53 -9.67
C ALA A 42 -0.57 2.08 -8.81
N ASP A 43 -0.40 1.56 -7.59
CA ASP A 43 0.69 1.99 -6.69
C ASP A 43 2.06 1.53 -7.21
N ILE A 44 2.14 0.39 -7.92
CA ILE A 44 3.35 -0.09 -8.59
C ILE A 44 3.65 0.76 -9.83
N GLU A 45 2.65 1.03 -10.66
CA GLU A 45 2.79 1.83 -11.88
C GLU A 45 3.25 3.26 -11.59
N THR A 46 2.74 3.85 -10.51
CA THR A 46 3.12 5.20 -10.05
C THR A 46 4.42 5.23 -9.25
N GLY A 47 5.03 4.06 -8.99
CA GLY A 47 6.28 3.93 -8.24
C GLY A 47 6.14 4.20 -6.74
N MET A 48 4.92 4.20 -6.19
CA MET A 48 4.68 4.31 -4.74
C MET A 48 5.09 3.03 -4.01
N ILE A 49 4.93 1.87 -4.65
CA ILE A 49 5.25 0.56 -4.09
C ILE A 49 6.17 -0.19 -5.05
N PHE A 50 7.18 -0.86 -4.50
CA PHE A 50 8.01 -1.82 -5.22
C PHE A 50 7.56 -3.25 -4.88
N ALA A 51 7.31 -4.07 -5.89
CA ALA A 51 6.87 -5.45 -5.70
C ALA A 51 8.02 -6.43 -5.93
N ASP A 52 8.35 -7.21 -4.91
CA ASP A 52 9.12 -8.44 -5.03
C ASP A 52 8.16 -9.60 -5.29
N ARG A 53 8.00 -9.92 -6.57
CA ARG A 53 7.09 -10.97 -7.02
C ARG A 53 7.57 -12.39 -6.69
N GLU A 54 8.87 -12.57 -6.44
CA GLU A 54 9.41 -13.88 -6.07
C GLU A 54 9.00 -14.24 -4.64
N ASN A 55 8.95 -13.23 -3.76
CA ASN A 55 8.61 -13.39 -2.35
C ASN A 55 7.20 -12.91 -1.98
N ALA A 56 6.36 -12.55 -2.96
CA ALA A 56 5.02 -11.97 -2.76
C ALA A 56 5.00 -10.83 -1.71
N THR A 57 6.03 -9.98 -1.75
CA THR A 57 6.30 -8.95 -0.76
C THR A 57 6.35 -7.57 -1.43
N TYR A 58 5.80 -6.56 -0.77
CA TYR A 58 5.72 -5.19 -1.26
C TYR A 58 6.45 -4.24 -0.34
N TYR A 59 7.21 -3.34 -0.95
CA TYR A 59 8.04 -2.37 -0.26
C TYR A 59 7.54 -0.96 -0.52
N LEU A 60 7.51 -0.14 0.52
CA LEU A 60 7.25 1.28 0.35
C LEU A 60 8.47 1.95 -0.30
N SER A 61 8.28 2.64 -1.41
CA SER A 61 9.35 3.40 -2.06
C SER A 61 9.59 4.74 -1.36
N VAL A 62 10.69 5.43 -1.69
CA VAL A 62 10.92 6.81 -1.24
C VAL A 62 9.81 7.75 -1.72
N VAL A 63 9.35 7.57 -2.96
CA VAL A 63 8.23 8.35 -3.53
C VAL A 63 6.94 8.08 -2.75
N GLY A 64 6.65 6.81 -2.46
CA GLY A 64 5.50 6.42 -1.64
C GLY A 64 5.59 7.00 -0.22
N PHE A 65 6.79 7.02 0.36
CA PHE A 65 7.04 7.60 1.69
C PHE A 65 6.84 9.12 1.71
N ASP A 66 7.37 9.86 0.74
CA ASP A 66 7.19 11.31 0.64
C ASP A 66 5.72 11.69 0.42
N HIS A 67 5.02 10.93 -0.43
CA HIS A 67 3.58 11.09 -0.62
C HIS A 67 2.81 10.86 0.69
N LEU A 68 3.17 9.79 1.41
CA LEU A 68 2.62 9.45 2.71
C LEU A 68 2.79 10.55 3.76
N GLN A 69 3.99 11.13 3.84
CA GLN A 69 4.25 12.27 4.71
C GLN A 69 3.32 13.43 4.31
N SER A 70 3.26 13.79 3.02
CA SER A 70 2.43 14.92 2.57
C SER A 70 0.96 14.81 3.02
N ILE A 71 0.38 13.61 3.01
CA ILE A 71 -1.01 13.37 3.44
C ILE A 71 -1.14 13.44 4.96
N LYS A 72 -0.21 12.82 5.70
CA LYS A 72 -0.22 12.83 7.17
C LYS A 72 -0.20 14.26 7.72
N TRP A 73 0.58 15.14 7.10
CA TRP A 73 0.70 16.55 7.49
C TRP A 73 -0.42 17.43 6.94
N ALA A 74 -1.10 17.05 5.85
CA ALA A 74 -2.30 17.74 5.36
C ALA A 74 -3.57 17.44 6.18
N SER A 75 -3.53 16.40 7.01
CA SER A 75 -4.65 15.96 7.86
C SER A 75 -4.58 16.50 9.29
N LEU A 76 -3.60 17.37 9.58
CA LEU A 76 -3.37 18.10 10.83
C LEU A 76 -3.72 19.58 10.64
#